data_AF-A0A5S4ZX26-F1
#
_entry.id   AF-A0A5S4ZX26-F1
#
_cell.length_a   1.000
_cell.length_b   1.000
_cell.length_c   1.000
_cell.angle_alpha   90.00
_cell.angle_beta   90.00
_cell.angle_gamma   90.00
#
_symmetry.space_group_name_H-M   'P 1'
#
loop_
_entity.id
_entity.type
_entity.pdbx_description
1 polymer ?
#
loop_
_entity_poly.entity_id
_entity_poly.type
_entity_poly.pdbx_seq_one_letter_code
_entity_poly.pdbx_strand_id
1 'polypeptide(L)' 'MSCYLRHMGVIMEKAGVTPSNKEERRRVDRAVREIMQLPGAKCPEVWKAVKERLQHPEGEAELVARLKQKIGPSGVA' A
#
# COMPACT_ATOMS: atom_id res chain seq x y z
N MET A 1 3.85 -5.17 -13.19
CA MET A 1 2.64 -5.31 -12.35
C MET A 1 3.11 -5.57 -10.94
N SER A 2 2.60 -4.84 -9.95
CA SER A 2 2.96 -4.99 -8.55
C SER A 2 2.28 -6.24 -7.99
N CYS A 3 3.01 -7.35 -8.03
CA CYS A 3 2.51 -8.70 -7.74
C CYS A 3 1.94 -8.86 -6.33
N TYR A 4 2.26 -7.96 -5.39
CA TYR A 4 1.81 -8.04 -4.01
C TYR A 4 0.51 -7.29 -3.73
N LEU A 5 0.08 -6.35 -4.58
CA LEU A 5 -1.16 -5.59 -4.32
C LEU A 5 -2.39 -6.50 -4.22
N ARG A 6 -2.39 -7.63 -4.93
CA ARG A 6 -3.43 -8.67 -4.81
C ARG A 6 -3.58 -9.24 -3.39
N HIS A 7 -2.50 -9.23 -2.60
CA HIS A 7 -2.49 -9.69 -1.21
C HIS A 7 -2.86 -8.59 -0.22
N MET A 8 -2.91 -7.33 -0.67
CA MET A 8 -3.25 -6.17 0.15
C MET A 8 -4.73 -5.77 0.02
N GLY A 9 -5.58 -6.59 -0.59
CA GLY A 9 -6.97 -6.25 -0.89
C GLY A 9 -7.73 -5.70 0.33
N VAL A 10 -7.69 -6.41 1.45
CA VAL A 10 -8.36 -6.02 2.71
C VAL A 10 -7.83 -4.68 3.24
N ILE A 11 -6.52 -4.45 3.20
CA ILE A 11 -5.88 -3.21 3.67
C ILE A 11 -6.28 -2.03 2.77
N MET A 12 -6.27 -2.25 1.45
CA MET A 12 -6.66 -1.24 0.47
C MET A 12 -8.15 -0.89 0.60
N GLU A 13 -9.01 -1.88 0.80
CA GLU A 13 -10.44 -1.69 1.05
C GLU A 13 -10.70 -0.88 2.33
N LYS A 14 -10.06 -1.24 3.45
CA LYS A 14 -10.12 -0.48 4.71
C LYS A 14 -9.62 0.97 4.54
N ALA A 15 -8.66 1.19 3.64
CA ALA A 15 -8.15 2.53 3.31
C ALA A 15 -9.04 3.30 2.32
N GLY A 16 -10.09 2.68 1.76
CA GLY A 16 -10.92 3.27 0.72
C GLY A 16 -10.21 3.43 -0.63
N VAL A 17 -9.25 2.55 -0.92
CA VAL A 17 -8.41 2.58 -2.11
C VAL A 17 -8.74 1.38 -3.00
N THR A 18 -9.43 1.59 -4.11
CA THR A 18 -9.83 0.54 -5.05
C THR A 18 -9.29 0.83 -6.46
N PRO A 19 -8.01 0.51 -6.73
CA PRO A 19 -7.39 0.83 -8.01
C PRO A 19 -7.97 -0.07 -9.12
N SER A 20 -8.66 0.55 -10.08
CA SER A 20 -9.38 -0.10 -11.18
C SER A 20 -8.55 -0.19 -12.46
N ASN A 21 -7.59 0.71 -12.66
CA ASN A 21 -6.74 0.73 -13.86
C ASN A 21 -5.24 0.53 -13.56
N LYS A 22 -4.40 0.47 -14.61
CA LYS A 22 -2.95 0.23 -14.47
C LYS A 22 -2.23 1.41 -13.80
N GLU A 23 -2.68 2.63 -14.04
CA GLU A 23 -2.07 3.84 -13.49
C GLU A 23 -2.35 3.99 -12.00
N GLU A 24 -3.59 3.75 -11.58
CA GLU A 24 -3.98 3.72 -10.17
C GLU A 24 -3.21 2.64 -9.41
N ARG A 25 -3.08 1.43 -9.99
CA ARG A 25 -2.26 0.36 -9.39
C ARG A 25 -0.79 0.79 -9.25
N ARG A 26 -0.24 1.56 -10.19
CA ARG A 26 1.12 2.13 -10.07
C ARG A 26 1.18 3.19 -8.98
N ARG A 27 0.16 4.03 -8.82
CA ARG A 27 0.09 5.03 -7.74
C ARG A 27 0.09 4.35 -6.38
N VAL A 28 -0.71 3.30 -6.20
CA VAL A 28 -0.75 2.51 -4.96
C VAL A 28 0.59 1.82 -4.69
N ASP A 29 1.19 1.17 -5.68
CA ASP A 29 2.51 0.55 -5.54
C ASP A 29 3.57 1.56 -5.08
N ARG A 30 3.63 2.75 -5.70
CA ARG A 30 4.54 3.83 -5.27
C ARG A 30 4.30 4.28 -3.84
N ALA A 31 3.04 4.51 -3.44
CA ALA A 31 2.74 4.91 -2.08
C ALA A 31 3.14 3.83 -1.06
N VAL A 32 2.86 2.55 -1.34
CA VAL A 32 3.30 1.45 -0.45
C VAL A 32 4.82 1.46 -0.30
N ARG A 33 5.56 1.62 -1.39
CA ARG A 33 7.03 1.70 -1.37
C ARG A 33 7.53 2.89 -0.54
N GLU A 34 6.91 4.05 -0.68
CA GLU A 34 7.27 5.23 0.13
C GLU A 34 6.94 5.04 1.61
N ILE A 35 5.79 4.45 1.94
CA ILE A 35 5.41 4.16 3.33
C ILE A 35 6.41 3.18 3.96
N MET A 36 6.83 2.16 3.20
CA MET A 36 7.85 1.19 3.61
C MET A 36 9.28 1.72 3.49
N GLN A 37 9.50 2.96 3.02
CA GLN A 37 10.82 3.55 2.78
C GLN A 37 11.71 2.74 1.80
N LEU A 38 11.09 2.09 0.82
CA LEU A 38 11.72 1.21 -0.19
C LEU A 38 11.39 1.64 -1.63
N PRO A 39 11.62 2.92 -2.04
CA PRO A 39 11.20 3.43 -3.35
C PRO A 39 11.80 2.66 -4.54
N GLY A 40 13.03 2.15 -4.41
CA GLY A 40 13.74 1.42 -5.47
C GLY A 40 13.74 -0.10 -5.37
N ALA A 41 13.13 -0.69 -4.33
CA ALA A 41 13.23 -2.12 -4.07
C ALA A 41 12.45 -2.98 -5.09
N LYS A 42 12.71 -4.28 -5.20
CA LYS A 42 11.88 -5.15 -6.04
C LYS A 42 10.58 -5.52 -5.32
N CYS A 43 9.54 -5.91 -6.07
CA CYS A 43 8.23 -6.28 -5.49
C CYS A 43 8.31 -7.34 -4.36
N PRO A 44 9.15 -8.39 -4.44
CA PRO A 44 9.27 -9.37 -3.36
C PRO A 44 9.84 -8.78 -2.07
N GLU A 45 10.77 -7.83 -2.16
CA GLU A 45 11.39 -7.16 -1.01
C GLU A 45 10.36 -6.26 -0.30
N VAL A 46 9.62 -5.48 -1.08
CA VAL A 46 8.52 -4.65 -0.55
C VAL A 46 7.47 -5.53 0.13
N TRP A 47 7.11 -6.67 -0.48
CA TRP A 47 6.13 -7.57 0.14
C TRP A 47 6.63 -8.21 1.43
N LYS A 48 7.92 -8.54 1.51
CA LYS A 48 8.51 -9.04 2.75
C LYS A 48 8.37 -8.01 3.87
N ALA A 49 8.77 -6.76 3.62
CA ALA A 49 8.67 -5.67 4.58
C ALA A 49 7.21 -5.38 4.99
N VAL A 50 6.27 -5.41 4.04
CA VAL A 50 4.84 -5.26 4.35
C VAL A 50 4.37 -6.39 5.27
N LYS A 51 4.73 -7.65 5.01
CA LYS A 51 4.36 -8.77 5.88
C LYS A 51 4.95 -8.63 7.28
N GLU A 52 6.23 -8.26 7.37
CA GLU A 52 6.89 -8.00 8.65
C GLU A 52 6.13 -6.90 9.41
N ARG A 53 5.74 -5.81 8.74
CA ARG A 53 4.90 -4.77 9.34
C ARG A 53 3.57 -5.30 9.84
N LEU A 54 2.88 -6.14 9.05
CA LEU A 54 1.58 -6.72 9.39
C LEU A 54 1.62 -7.72 10.55
N GLN A 55 2.79 -8.22 10.95
CA GLN A 55 2.94 -9.05 12.15
C GLN A 55 2.87 -8.22 13.44
N HIS A 56 3.09 -6.90 13.36
CA HIS A 56 2.94 -6.02 14.50
C HIS A 56 1.46 -5.68 14.74
N PRO A 57 1.03 -5.57 16.02
CA PRO A 57 -0.37 -5.32 16.36
C PRO A 57 -0.90 -3.99 15.80
N GLU A 58 -0.07 -2.95 15.71
CA GLU A 58 -0.45 -1.68 15.08
C GLU A 58 -0.15 -1.58 13.57
N GLY A 59 0.41 -2.64 12.96
CA GLY A 59 0.91 -2.60 11.60
C GLY A 59 -0.15 -2.46 10.53
N GLU A 60 -1.25 -3.20 10.66
CA GLU A 60 -2.37 -3.06 9.73
C GLU A 60 -2.98 -1.65 9.82
N ALA A 61 -3.27 -1.18 11.04
CA ALA A 61 -3.90 0.11 11.29
C ALA A 61 -3.03 1.27 10.77
N GLU A 62 -1.72 1.23 11.01
CA GLU A 62 -0.79 2.22 10.47
C GLU A 62 -0.78 2.20 8.94
N LEU A 63 -0.70 1.02 8.33
CA LEU A 63 -0.63 0.90 6.88
C LEU A 63 -1.90 1.42 6.21
N VAL A 64 -3.08 1.11 6.78
CA VAL A 64 -4.37 1.66 6.35
C VAL A 64 -4.38 3.18 6.48
N ALA A 65 -3.99 3.73 7.63
CA ALA A 65 -3.99 5.18 7.86
C ALA A 65 -3.05 5.93 6.89
N ARG A 66 -1.85 5.39 6.68
CA ARG A 66 -0.84 5.96 5.78
C ARG A 66 -1.26 5.89 4.31
N LEU A 67 -1.86 4.78 3.89
CA LEU A 67 -2.44 4.65 2.55
C LEU A 67 -3.60 5.62 2.34
N LYS A 68 -4.49 5.75 3.33
CA LYS A 68 -5.60 6.72 3.29
C LYS A 68 -5.08 8.16 3.17
N GLN A 69 -4.03 8.52 3.91
CA GLN A 69 -3.40 9.84 3.83
C GLN A 69 -2.78 10.12 2.45
N LYS A 70 -2.14 9.13 1.83
CA LYS A 70 -1.45 9.32 0.54
C LYS A 70 -2.36 9.22 -0.69
N ILE A 71 -3.40 8.38 -0.64
CA ILE A 71 -4.19 8.00 -1.82
C ILE A 71 -5.70 8.01 -1.57
N GLY A 72 -6.16 7.93 -0.32
CA GLY A 72 -7.59 7.84 -0.02
C GLY A 72 -8.40 9.00 -0.61
N PRO A 73 -9.74 8.89 -0.65
CA PRO A 73 -10.65 9.84 -1.31
C PRO A 73 -10.61 11.29 -0.76
N SER A 74 -9.73 11.60 0.20
CA SER A 74 -9.46 12.94 0.72
C SER A 74 -8.12 13.54 0.21
N GLY A 75 -7.46 12.91 -0.76
CA GLY A 75 -6.23 13.39 -1.39
C GLY A 75 -6.43 14.05 -2.76
N VAL A 76 -7.55 14.75 -2.95
CA VAL A 76 -7.74 15.70 -4.04
C VAL A 76 -7.75 17.10 -3.42
N ALA A 77 -6.58 17.72 -3.41
CA ALA A 77 -6.41 19.16 -3.47
C ALA A 77 -5.56 19.45 -4.71
#